data_AF-A0A7J4IKV8-F1
#
_entry.id   AF-A0A7J4IKV8-F1
#
_cell.length_a   1.000
_cell.length_b   1.000
_cell.length_c   1.000
_cell.angle_alpha   90.00
_cell.angle_beta   90.00
_cell.angle_gamma   90.00
#
_symmetry.space_group_name_H-M   'P 1'
#
loop_
_entity.id
_entity.type
_entity.pdbx_description
1 polymer ?
#
loop_
_entity_poly.entity_id
_entity_poly.type
_entity_poly.pdbx_seq_one_letter_code
_entity_poly.pdbx_strand_id
1 'polypeptide(L)' 'MGRAVIETLDEPAVIDCLEREGVAFERFGDLLHITTDTPDALVQRLVAACNPSRLSVRNATLEDVFLRLTGRGLKD' A
#
# COMPACT_ATOMS: atom_id res chain seq x y z
N MET A 1 -11.90 12.74 6.09
CA MET A 1 -10.49 12.49 5.73
C MET A 1 -10.47 11.22 4.92
N GLY A 2 -10.03 11.30 3.66
CA GLY A 2 -10.07 10.15 2.75
C GLY A 2 -8.83 9.31 2.94
N ARG A 3 -9.00 8.01 3.17
CA ARG A 3 -7.91 7.05 3.08
C ARG A 3 -7.47 6.93 1.63
N ALA A 4 -6.19 6.71 1.41
CA ALA A 4 -5.62 6.42 0.10
C ALA A 4 -4.94 5.05 0.15
N VAL A 5 -4.88 4.40 -1.00
CA VAL A 5 -4.12 3.18 -1.19
C VAL A 5 -2.98 3.50 -2.14
N ILE A 6 -1.76 3.22 -1.69
CA ILE A 6 -0.56 3.26 -2.52
C ILE A 6 -0.33 1.84 -3.04
N GLU A 7 -0.13 1.72 -4.34
CA GLU A 7 0.12 0.46 -5.03
C GLU A 7 1.54 0.47 -5.60
N THR A 8 2.29 -0.59 -5.34
CA THR A 8 3.63 -0.81 -5.92
C THR A 8 3.78 -2.28 -6.33
N LEU A 9 4.86 -2.62 -7.05
CA LEU A 9 5.08 -4.00 -7.49
C LEU A 9 5.57 -4.86 -6.33
N ASP A 10 5.23 -6.15 -6.36
CA ASP A 10 5.75 -7.16 -5.42
C ASP A 10 7.20 -7.54 -5.77
N GLU A 11 8.10 -6.57 -5.64
CA GLU A 11 9.54 -6.74 -5.87
C GLU A 11 10.25 -7.01 -4.54
N PRO A 12 11.17 -8.00 -4.46
CA PRO A 12 11.92 -8.33 -3.23
C PRO A 12 12.54 -7.10 -2.54
N ALA A 13 13.15 -6.20 -3.33
CA ALA A 13 13.76 -4.99 -2.82
C ALA A 13 12.75 -4.01 -2.17
N VAL A 14 11.51 -3.97 -2.68
CA VAL A 14 10.45 -3.12 -2.15
C VAL A 14 9.88 -3.73 -0.87
N ILE A 15 9.65 -5.05 -0.84
CA ILE A 15 9.23 -5.77 0.37
C ILE A 15 10.22 -5.54 1.51
N ASP A 16 11.51 -5.81 1.28
CA ASP A 16 12.57 -5.65 2.29
C ASP A 16 12.63 -4.20 2.78
N CYS A 17 12.37 -3.23 1.91
CA CYS A 17 12.30 -1.83 2.31
C CYS A 17 11.08 -1.54 3.17
N LEU A 18 9.89 -2.00 2.78
CA LEU A 18 8.65 -1.79 3.54
C LEU A 18 8.75 -2.42 4.94
N GLU A 19 9.31 -3.62 5.05
CA GLU A 19 9.55 -4.29 6.32
C GLU A 19 10.54 -3.50 7.21
N ARG A 20 11.66 -3.01 6.64
CA ARG A 20 12.62 -2.17 7.37
C ARG A 20 12.02 -0.85 7.83
N GLU A 21 11.18 -0.23 7.02
CA GLU A 21 10.50 1.03 7.33
C GLU A 21 9.32 0.85 8.30
N GLY A 22 8.95 -0.39 8.61
CA GLY A 22 7.82 -0.74 9.47
C GLY A 22 6.47 -0.42 8.85
N VAL A 23 6.39 -0.41 7.51
CA VAL A 23 5.18 -0.08 6.76
C VAL A 23 4.37 -1.34 6.52
N ALA A 24 3.14 -1.37 7.02
CA ALA A 24 2.22 -2.47 6.76
C ALA A 24 1.74 -2.43 5.31
N PHE A 25 1.79 -3.57 4.63
CA PHE A 25 1.33 -3.76 3.27
C PHE A 25 0.54 -5.05 3.13
N GLU A 26 -0.26 -5.14 2.08
CA GLU A 26 -1.03 -6.32 1.71
C GLU A 26 -0.64 -6.74 0.30
N ARG A 27 -0.41 -8.03 0.07
CA ARG A 27 -0.16 -8.59 -1.26
C ARG A 27 -1.47 -8.85 -1.99
N PHE A 28 -1.60 -8.30 -3.19
CA PHE A 28 -2.71 -8.49 -4.11
C PHE A 28 -2.16 -8.86 -5.49
N GLY A 29 -2.02 -10.17 -5.74
CA GLY A 29 -1.40 -10.67 -6.97
C GLY A 29 0.06 -10.22 -7.07
N ASP A 30 0.41 -9.50 -8.13
CA ASP A 30 1.75 -8.95 -8.38
C ASP A 30 1.95 -7.53 -7.79
N LEU A 31 0.98 -7.04 -7.00
CA LEU A 31 0.99 -5.72 -6.41
C LEU A 31 1.01 -5.78 -4.89
N LEU A 32 1.66 -4.78 -4.29
CA LEU A 32 1.60 -4.47 -2.87
C LEU A 32 0.70 -3.26 -2.67
N HIS A 33 -0.31 -3.39 -1.82
CA HIS A 33 -1.20 -2.32 -1.42
C HIS A 33 -0.84 -1.81 -0.03
N ILE A 34 -0.76 -0.49 0.11
CA ILE A 34 -0.43 0.18 1.35
C ILE A 34 -1.49 1.24 1.62
N THR A 35 -2.36 0.99 2.60
CA THR A 35 -3.39 1.95 2.97
C THR A 35 -2.86 2.97 3.98
N THR A 36 -3.01 4.26 3.68
CA THR A 36 -2.60 5.36 4.54
C THR A 36 -3.62 6.50 4.54
N ASP A 37 -3.72 7.23 5.65
CA ASP A 37 -4.47 8.49 5.74
C ASP A 37 -3.63 9.69 5.29
N THR A 38 -2.32 9.49 5.05
CA THR A 38 -1.35 10.52 4.64
C THR A 38 -0.57 10.07 3.40
N PRO A 39 -1.21 9.99 2.21
CA PRO A 39 -0.56 9.50 0.99
C PRO A 39 0.72 10.26 0.63
N ASP A 40 0.70 11.59 0.60
CA ASP A 40 1.85 12.38 0.16
C ASP A 40 3.12 12.13 1.00
N ALA A 41 2.98 12.10 2.33
CA ALA A 41 4.10 11.88 3.24
C ALA A 41 4.68 10.47 3.07
N LEU A 42 3.83 9.47 2.89
CA LEU A 42 4.26 8.10 2.69
C LEU A 42 4.92 7.91 1.32
N VAL A 43 4.37 8.50 0.25
CA VAL A 43 4.99 8.47 -1.08
C VAL A 43 6.40 9.04 -1.03
N GLN A 44 6.58 10.22 -0.44
CA GLN A 44 7.91 10.83 -0.34
C GLN A 44 8.89 9.93 0.41
N ARG A 45 8.45 9.31 1.51
CA ARG A 45 9.28 8.37 2.27
C ARG A 45 9.64 7.13 1.46
N LEU A 46 8.69 6.54 0.75
CA LEU A 46 8.92 5.34 -0.07
C LEU A 46 9.80 5.62 -1.29
N VAL A 47 9.64 6.76 -1.95
CA VAL A 47 10.52 7.17 -3.06
C VAL A 47 11.94 7.40 -2.55
N ALA A 48 12.10 8.06 -1.40
CA ALA A 48 13.42 8.34 -0.82
C ALA A 48 14.13 7.08 -0.28
N ALA A 49 13.39 6.17 0.38
CA ALA A 49 13.97 5.01 1.05
C ALA A 49 14.02 3.75 0.17
N CYS A 50 12.98 3.51 -0.62
CA CYS A 50 12.77 2.25 -1.35
C CYS A 50 12.98 2.37 -2.86
N ASN A 51 12.88 3.59 -3.41
CA ASN A 51 13.01 3.89 -4.84
C ASN A 51 12.33 2.85 -5.76
N PRO A 52 11.02 2.58 -5.57
CA PRO A 52 10.31 1.53 -6.29
C PRO A 52 10.21 1.85 -7.78
N SER A 53 10.30 0.81 -8.61
CA SER A 53 10.17 0.89 -10.07
C SER A 53 8.84 1.49 -10.53
N ARG A 54 7.80 1.26 -9.74
CA ARG A 54 6.42 1.69 -10.01
C ARG A 54 5.71 2.00 -8.71
N LEU A 55 5.08 3.16 -8.66
CA LEU A 55 4.24 3.59 -7.55
C LEU A 55 3.01 4.32 -8.09
N SER A 56 1.83 3.95 -7.62
CA SER A 56 0.55 4.56 -7.96
C SER A 56 -0.20 4.91 -6.68
N VAL A 57 -0.95 6.00 -6.69
CA VAL A 57 -1.80 6.41 -5.56
C VAL A 57 -3.23 6.48 -6.06
N ARG A 58 -4.12 5.77 -5.38
CA ARG A 58 -5.56 5.83 -5.62
C ARG A 58 -6.31 6.21 -4.34
N ASN A 59 -7.45 6.87 -4.47
CA ASN A 59 -8.35 7.08 -3.33
C ASN A 59 -8.87 5.73 -2.86
N ALA A 60 -8.90 5.48 -1.55
CA ALA A 60 -9.52 4.27 -1.01
C ALA A 60 -11.03 4.35 -1.26
N THR A 61 -11.58 3.30 -1.86
CA THR A 61 -13.03 3.15 -2.06
C THR A 61 -13.69 2.66 -0.77
N LEU A 62 -15.02 2.73 -0.70
CA LEU A 62 -15.78 2.15 0.42
C LEU A 62 -15.52 0.65 0.60
N GLU A 63 -15.28 -0.09 -0.49
CA GLU A 63 -14.93 -1.51 -0.47
C GLU A 63 -13.58 -1.79 0.22
N ASP A 64 -12.55 -0.99 -0.06
CA ASP A 64 -11.22 -1.08 0.57
C ASP A 64 -11.30 -0.87 2.10
N VAL A 65 -12.11 0.10 2.53
CA VAL A 65 -12.34 0.38 3.95
C VAL A 65 -13.16 -0.72 4.62
N PHE A 66 -14.11 -1.31 3.90
CA PHE A 66 -14.98 -2.37 4.40
C PHE A 66 -14.22 -3.69 4.61
N LEU A 67 -13.32 -4.07 3.71
CA LEU A 67 -12.45 -5.25 3.84
C LEU A 67 -11.60 -5.19 5.11
N ARG A 68 -11.03 -4.02 5.41
CA ARG A 68 -10.17 -3.82 6.58
C ARG A 68 -10.96 -3.76 7.90
N LEU A 69 -12.17 -3.19 7.90
CA LEU A 69 -13.04 -3.13 9.09
C LEU A 69 -13.69 -4.47 9.43
N THR A 70 -13.89 -5.35 8.44
CA THR A 70 -14.60 -6.62 8.63
C THR A 70 -13.68 -7.83 8.68
N GLY A 71 -12.38 -7.69 8.38
CA GLY A 71 -11.40 -8.77 8.44
C GLY A 71 -11.71 -9.95 7.50
N ARG A 72 -12.58 -9.73 6.51
CA ARG A 72 -12.99 -10.74 5.53
C ARG A 72 -12.52 -10.30 4.16
N GLY A 73 -11.43 -10.89 3.68
CA GLY A 73 -11.10 -10.87 2.26
C GLY A 73 -12.28 -11.46 1.49
N LEU A 74 -12.93 -10.65 0.65
CA LEU A 74 -13.95 -11.12 -0.28
C LEU A 74 -13.26 -12.06 -1.27
N LYS A 75 -13.67 -13.32 -1.18
CA LYS A 75 -13.30 -14.39 -2.10
C LYS A 75 -14.42 -14.45 -3.13
N ASP A 76 -14.09 -14.13 -4.37
CA ASP A 76 -14.68 -14.76 -5.56
C ASP A 76 -13.55 -15.09 -6.52
#